data_AF-A0A345NTB9-F1
#
_entry.id   AF-A0A345NTB9-F1
#
_cell.length_a   1.000
_cell.length_b   1.000
_cell.length_c   1.000
_cell.angle_alpha   90.00
_cell.angle_beta   90.00
_cell.angle_gamma   90.00
#
_symmetry.space_group_name_H-M   'P 1'
#
loop_
_entity.id
_entity.type
_entity.pdbx_description
1 polymer ?
#
loop_
_entity_poly.entity_id
_entity_poly.type
_entity_poly.pdbx_seq_one_letter_code
_entity_poly.pdbx_strand_id
1 'polypeptide(L)'
;MQRISLLLVSLLFLVLTGCTNETEPAKEPATPQEPTENEQDVVKINDTTFTEKEMDFYALMQKIFIERNRSADMEDASPEEIDDIDSYWDMQRAQYDNVNVKLQTLIELHSMSLLAKEKSYYVPPEDVEDHVQKFNQLIEDNHEIQQLVNHYGRKDYDLEIFPYVNEYLLKQRVLQEIEKDIRSTNTEASEAEITYESNKLYEDLYEDQISSVDMEIYLK
;
A
#
# COMPACT_ATOMS: atom_id res chain seq x y z
N MET A 1 -18.38 39.28 -38.83
CA MET A 1 -17.25 40.08 -39.35
C MET A 1 -16.14 39.07 -39.69
N GLN A 2 -16.02 38.53 -40.91
CA GLN A 2 -15.29 39.11 -42.07
C GLN A 2 -13.99 39.79 -41.62
N ARG A 3 -12.78 39.27 -41.85
CA ARG A 3 -12.05 39.09 -43.13
C ARG A 3 -10.88 38.09 -42.89
N ILE A 4 -10.50 37.16 -43.79
CA ILE A 4 -9.77 37.36 -45.08
C ILE A 4 -8.45 38.10 -44.78
N SER A 5 -7.22 37.71 -45.12
CA SER A 5 -6.58 36.92 -46.17
C SER A 5 -5.10 36.75 -45.72
N LEU A 6 -4.43 35.63 -45.96
CA LEU A 6 -3.73 35.26 -47.21
C LEU A 6 -2.37 35.97 -47.42
N LEU A 7 -1.40 35.13 -47.76
CA LEU A 7 -0.12 35.35 -48.44
C LEU A 7 1.10 35.75 -47.58
N LEU A 8 2.11 34.87 -47.45
CA LEU A 8 3.15 34.50 -48.45
C LEU A 8 4.25 35.54 -48.47
N VAL A 9 5.50 35.11 -48.25
CA VAL A 9 6.68 35.41 -49.08
C VAL A 9 7.91 34.89 -48.35
N SER A 10 8.48 33.86 -48.97
CA SER A 10 9.87 33.41 -48.88
C SER A 10 10.87 34.57 -48.95
N LEU A 11 11.95 34.51 -48.18
CA LEU A 11 13.25 34.94 -48.72
C LEU A 11 14.41 34.17 -48.08
N LEU A 12 15.07 33.40 -48.94
CA LEU A 12 16.37 32.79 -48.75
C LEU A 12 17.43 33.87 -48.98
N PHE A 13 18.39 34.05 -48.07
CA PHE A 13 19.72 34.57 -48.40
C PHE A 13 20.78 34.03 -47.43
N LEU A 14 21.49 33.02 -47.94
CA LEU A 14 22.92 32.71 -47.77
C LEU A 14 23.75 34.03 -47.70
N VAL A 15 24.75 34.24 -46.82
CA VAL A 15 26.15 33.78 -46.96
C VAL A 15 27.03 34.44 -45.84
N LEU A 16 27.83 33.60 -45.16
CA LEU A 16 29.20 33.76 -44.60
C LEU A 16 29.56 34.54 -43.32
N THR A 17 30.29 33.76 -42.51
CA THR A 17 31.54 34.04 -41.77
C THR A 17 31.49 34.82 -40.46
N GLY A 18 31.77 34.06 -39.40
CA GLY A 18 32.25 34.57 -38.12
C GLY A 18 32.61 33.38 -37.22
N CYS A 19 33.75 32.74 -37.49
CA CYS A 19 34.37 31.82 -36.53
C CYS A 19 34.79 32.63 -35.31
N THR A 20 34.20 32.34 -34.17
CA THR A 20 34.80 32.64 -32.86
C THR A 20 34.58 31.41 -32.00
N ASN A 21 35.69 30.74 -31.69
CA ASN A 21 35.74 29.62 -30.77
C ASN A 21 35.43 30.15 -29.36
N GLU A 22 34.21 29.91 -28.87
CA GLU A 22 33.98 29.78 -27.44
C GLU A 22 33.96 28.29 -27.12
N THR A 23 35.02 27.85 -26.44
CA THR A 23 35.10 26.55 -25.80
C THR A 23 34.04 26.50 -24.70
N GLU A 24 32.91 25.84 -24.97
CA GLU A 24 32.01 25.37 -23.91
C GLU A 24 32.82 24.50 -22.94
N PRO A 25 32.73 24.73 -21.62
CA PRO A 25 33.27 23.78 -20.66
C PRO A 25 32.45 22.49 -20.79
N ALA A 26 33.17 21.39 -20.97
CA ALA A 26 32.62 20.05 -21.01
C ALA A 26 31.66 19.84 -19.83
N LYS A 27 30.41 19.50 -20.14
CA LYS A 27 29.48 18.92 -19.17
C LYS A 27 30.15 17.69 -18.56
N GLU A 28 30.51 17.79 -17.29
CA GLU A 28 30.85 16.62 -16.48
C GLU A 28 29.73 15.58 -16.63
N PRO A 29 30.08 14.29 -16.79
CA PRO A 29 29.09 13.23 -16.76
C PRO A 29 28.38 13.30 -15.40
N ALA A 30 27.05 13.42 -15.45
CA ALA A 30 26.21 13.41 -14.26
C ALA A 30 26.58 12.19 -13.41
N THR A 31 27.08 12.46 -12.20
CA THR A 31 27.23 11.47 -11.14
C THR A 31 25.90 10.73 -11.02
N PRO A 32 25.88 9.38 -10.94
CA PRO A 32 24.67 8.65 -10.60
C PRO A 32 24.10 9.27 -9.33
N GLN A 33 22.92 9.86 -9.43
CA GLN A 33 22.21 10.33 -8.25
C GLN A 33 22.01 9.10 -7.37
N GLU A 34 22.52 9.15 -6.14
CA GLU A 34 22.16 8.16 -5.13
C GLU A 34 20.63 8.08 -5.09
N PRO A 35 20.05 6.86 -5.00
CA PRO A 35 18.61 6.72 -4.85
C PRO A 35 18.16 7.63 -3.71
N THR A 36 17.10 8.41 -3.93
CA THR A 36 16.44 9.10 -2.84
C THR A 36 16.12 8.09 -1.75
N GLU A 37 16.37 8.44 -0.48
CA GLU A 37 16.48 7.57 0.71
C GLU A 37 15.33 6.55 0.90
N ASN A 38 14.20 6.68 0.18
CA ASN A 38 13.01 5.82 0.22
C ASN A 38 12.83 4.85 -0.97
N GLU A 39 13.78 4.75 -1.90
CA GLU A 39 13.72 3.81 -3.05
C GLU A 39 14.57 2.56 -2.87
N GLN A 40 15.04 2.27 -1.64
CA GLN A 40 15.84 1.08 -1.39
C GLN A 40 14.95 -0.18 -1.39
N ASP A 41 15.32 -1.17 -2.18
CA ASP A 41 14.70 -2.50 -2.17
C ASP A 41 14.82 -3.15 -0.77
N VAL A 42 13.71 -3.69 -0.25
CA VAL A 42 13.66 -4.34 1.07
C VAL A 42 13.36 -5.84 0.96
N VAL A 43 12.50 -6.23 0.02
CA VAL A 43 12.19 -7.64 -0.25
C VAL A 43 11.74 -7.81 -1.69
N LYS A 44 12.09 -8.94 -2.29
CA LYS A 44 11.53 -9.41 -3.54
C LYS A 44 10.77 -10.69 -3.30
N ILE A 45 9.53 -10.76 -3.78
CA ILE A 45 8.65 -11.93 -3.70
C ILE A 45 8.23 -12.30 -5.12
N ASN A 46 8.64 -13.48 -5.59
CA ASN A 46 8.60 -13.90 -6.98
C ASN A 46 9.22 -12.82 -7.90
N ASP A 47 8.46 -12.24 -8.81
CA ASP A 47 8.93 -11.21 -9.75
C ASP A 47 8.67 -9.77 -9.26
N THR A 48 8.13 -9.58 -8.05
CA THR A 48 7.79 -8.27 -7.49
C THR A 48 8.83 -7.83 -6.48
N THR A 49 9.47 -6.69 -6.70
CA THR A 49 10.37 -6.06 -5.72
C THR A 49 9.61 -4.95 -5.00
N PHE A 50 9.73 -4.95 -3.67
CA PHE A 50 9.18 -3.94 -2.79
C PHE A 50 10.29 -3.07 -2.22
N THR A 51 10.01 -1.78 -2.13
CA THR A 51 10.85 -0.74 -1.56
C THR A 51 10.49 -0.46 -0.09
N GLU A 52 11.37 0.27 0.60
CA GLU A 52 11.10 0.74 1.97
C GLU A 52 9.83 1.60 2.04
N LYS A 53 9.58 2.43 1.02
CA LYS A 53 8.36 3.25 0.92
C LYS A 53 7.09 2.42 0.88
N GLU A 54 7.09 1.33 0.11
CA GLU A 54 5.95 0.41 0.03
C GLU A 54 5.77 -0.35 1.34
N MET A 55 6.86 -0.82 1.96
CA MET A 55 6.80 -1.43 3.30
C MET A 55 6.20 -0.48 4.34
N ASP A 56 6.59 0.80 4.31
CA ASP A 56 6.02 1.83 5.18
C ASP A 56 4.55 2.12 4.87
N PHE A 57 4.12 2.01 3.61
CA PHE A 57 2.72 2.14 3.24
C PHE A 57 1.87 1.03 3.87
N TYR A 58 2.34 -0.21 3.84
CA TYR A 58 1.62 -1.34 4.44
C TYR A 58 1.50 -1.14 5.96
N ALA A 59 2.56 -0.63 6.60
CA ALA A 59 2.54 -0.28 8.02
C ALA A 59 1.58 0.89 8.32
N LEU A 60 1.53 1.92 7.47
CA LEU A 60 0.56 3.01 7.58
C LEU A 60 -0.86 2.47 7.59
N MET A 61 -1.20 1.55 6.68
CA MET A 61 -2.55 1.00 6.60
C MET A 61 -2.94 0.24 7.88
N GLN A 62 -2.01 -0.47 8.52
CA GLN A 62 -2.26 -1.09 9.83
C GLN A 62 -2.50 -0.06 10.93
N LYS A 63 -1.72 1.03 10.95
CA LYS A 63 -1.93 2.14 11.88
C LYS A 63 -3.31 2.81 11.68
N ILE A 64 -3.77 2.94 10.44
CA ILE A 64 -5.12 3.45 10.13
C ILE A 64 -6.20 2.52 10.69
N PHE A 65 -6.07 1.20 10.53
CA PHE A 65 -7.02 0.25 11.12
C PHE A 65 -7.03 0.32 12.65
N ILE A 66 -5.85 0.50 13.28
CA ILE A 66 -5.73 0.70 14.72
C ILE A 66 -6.49 1.95 15.16
N GLU A 67 -6.26 3.10 14.53
CA GLU A 67 -6.95 4.34 14.93
C GLU A 67 -8.46 4.27 14.69
N ARG A 68 -8.90 3.57 13.64
CA ARG A 68 -10.32 3.29 13.42
C ARG A 68 -10.92 2.50 14.59
N ASN A 69 -10.24 1.44 15.02
CA ASN A 69 -10.72 0.60 16.13
C ASN A 69 -10.63 1.34 17.48
N ARG A 70 -9.56 2.10 17.72
CA ARG A 70 -9.44 3.01 18.88
C ARG A 70 -10.63 3.96 18.95
N SER A 71 -10.97 4.58 17.83
CA SER A 71 -12.09 5.53 17.76
C SER A 71 -13.44 4.86 18.06
N ALA A 72 -13.62 3.62 17.60
CA ALA A 72 -14.83 2.85 17.92
C ALA A 72 -14.89 2.47 19.40
N ASP A 73 -13.78 1.99 19.98
CA ASP A 73 -13.72 1.64 21.40
C ASP A 73 -13.94 2.87 22.30
N MET A 74 -13.43 4.03 21.89
CA MET A 74 -13.63 5.30 22.60
C MET A 74 -15.08 5.79 22.58
N GLU A 75 -15.87 5.48 21.55
CA GLU A 75 -17.25 5.95 21.44
C GLU A 75 -18.13 5.41 22.58
N ASP A 76 -17.85 4.17 23.01
CA ASP A 76 -18.59 3.46 24.05
C ASP A 76 -17.89 3.46 25.42
N ALA A 77 -16.70 4.07 25.54
CA ALA A 77 -15.87 4.02 26.74
C ALA A 77 -16.41 4.85 27.91
N SER A 78 -16.37 4.31 29.12
CA SER A 78 -16.52 5.11 30.34
C SER A 78 -15.27 5.97 30.61
N PRO A 79 -15.39 7.11 31.31
CA PRO A 79 -14.23 7.95 31.64
C PRO A 79 -13.09 7.22 32.34
N GLU A 80 -13.40 6.17 33.10
CA GLU A 80 -12.42 5.34 33.79
C GLU A 80 -11.66 4.37 32.85
N GLU A 81 -12.21 4.07 31.68
CA GLU A 81 -11.63 3.14 30.68
C GLU A 81 -10.78 3.86 29.62
N ILE A 82 -10.94 5.18 29.45
CA ILE A 82 -10.29 5.95 28.39
C ILE A 82 -8.77 5.79 28.42
N ASP A 83 -8.14 5.95 29.59
CA ASP A 83 -6.68 5.87 29.71
C ASP A 83 -6.14 4.47 29.37
N ASP A 84 -6.89 3.42 29.73
CA ASP A 84 -6.52 2.03 29.46
C ASP A 84 -6.66 1.71 27.96
N ILE A 85 -7.76 2.16 27.32
CA ILE A 85 -8.00 2.05 25.87
C ILE A 85 -6.89 2.79 25.11
N ASP A 86 -6.57 4.01 25.53
CA ASP A 86 -5.51 4.82 24.93
C ASP A 86 -4.17 4.12 24.99
N SER A 87 -3.77 3.66 26.18
CA SER A 87 -2.50 2.98 26.37
C SER A 87 -2.42 1.69 25.57
N TYR A 88 -3.52 0.94 25.45
CA TYR A 88 -3.57 -0.28 24.66
C TYR A 88 -3.34 0.02 23.18
N TRP A 89 -4.09 0.95 22.60
CA TRP A 89 -4.00 1.25 21.17
C TRP A 89 -2.68 1.95 20.79
N ASP A 90 -2.13 2.78 21.66
CA ASP A 90 -0.78 3.35 21.45
C ASP A 90 0.30 2.26 21.41
N MET A 91 0.20 1.26 22.28
CA MET A 91 1.11 0.10 22.24
C MET A 91 0.95 -0.71 20.96
N GLN A 92 -0.29 -0.98 20.50
CA GLN A 92 -0.53 -1.68 19.23
C GLN A 92 0.05 -0.91 18.05
N ARG A 93 -0.15 0.42 18.01
CA ARG A 93 0.34 1.27 16.93
C ARG A 93 1.86 1.30 16.86
N ALA A 94 2.54 1.36 18.01
CA ALA A 94 3.99 1.41 18.10
C ALA A 94 4.68 0.13 17.58
N GLN A 95 3.99 -1.01 17.54
CA GLN A 95 4.55 -2.24 16.96
C GLN A 95 4.91 -2.05 15.47
N TYR A 96 4.16 -1.22 14.76
CA TYR A 96 4.39 -0.91 13.35
C TYR A 96 5.52 0.10 13.10
N ASP A 97 6.27 0.48 14.14
CA ASP A 97 7.56 1.15 13.99
C ASP A 97 8.72 0.15 13.89
N ASN A 98 8.49 -1.12 14.25
CA ASN A 98 9.48 -2.18 14.14
C ASN A 98 9.59 -2.70 12.70
N VAL A 99 10.80 -2.64 12.12
CA VAL A 99 11.05 -3.06 10.73
C VAL A 99 10.62 -4.50 10.42
N ASN A 100 10.77 -5.43 11.36
CA ASN A 100 10.37 -6.82 11.15
C ASN A 100 8.85 -6.96 11.09
N VAL A 101 8.12 -6.19 11.90
CA VAL A 101 6.65 -6.17 11.87
C VAL A 101 6.15 -5.58 10.56
N LYS A 102 6.76 -4.48 10.10
CA LYS A 102 6.43 -3.88 8.80
C LYS A 102 6.66 -4.87 7.64
N LEU A 103 7.83 -5.51 7.62
CA LEU A 103 8.18 -6.49 6.60
C LEU A 103 7.24 -7.70 6.64
N GLN A 104 6.97 -8.26 7.81
CA GLN A 104 6.04 -9.39 7.98
C GLN A 104 4.65 -9.04 7.46
N THR A 105 4.15 -7.84 7.78
CA THR A 105 2.84 -7.35 7.31
C THR A 105 2.76 -7.30 5.79
N LEU A 106 3.80 -6.77 5.15
CA LEU A 106 3.90 -6.71 3.69
C LEU A 106 3.91 -8.12 3.09
N ILE A 107 4.79 -8.98 3.60
CA ILE A 107 4.96 -10.35 3.14
C ILE A 107 3.65 -11.13 3.27
N GLU A 108 2.95 -11.02 4.41
CA GLU A 108 1.68 -11.70 4.66
C GLU A 108 0.60 -11.28 3.67
N LEU A 109 0.36 -9.97 3.55
CA LEU A 109 -0.67 -9.45 2.67
C LEU A 109 -0.37 -9.83 1.21
N HIS A 110 0.86 -9.61 0.75
CA HIS A 110 1.22 -9.89 -0.64
C HIS A 110 1.13 -11.39 -0.95
N SER A 111 1.72 -12.25 -0.11
CA SER A 111 1.73 -13.70 -0.31
C SER A 111 0.31 -14.27 -0.34
N MET A 112 -0.56 -13.83 0.57
CA MET A 112 -1.95 -14.30 0.58
C MET A 112 -2.77 -13.74 -0.59
N SER A 113 -2.40 -12.57 -1.12
CA SER A 113 -2.98 -12.08 -2.38
C SER A 113 -2.53 -12.92 -3.59
N LEU A 114 -1.30 -13.46 -3.58
CA LEU A 114 -0.82 -14.38 -4.61
C LEU A 114 -1.57 -15.71 -4.54
N LEU A 115 -1.75 -16.27 -3.35
CA LEU A 115 -2.57 -17.48 -3.15
C LEU A 115 -4.01 -17.28 -3.68
N ALA A 116 -4.60 -16.12 -3.43
CA ALA A 116 -5.91 -15.78 -3.97
C ALA A 116 -5.92 -15.80 -5.52
N LYS A 117 -4.90 -15.23 -6.16
CA LYS A 117 -4.74 -15.24 -7.62
C LYS A 117 -4.51 -16.65 -8.17
N GLU A 118 -3.73 -17.48 -7.48
CA GLU A 118 -3.52 -18.91 -7.83
C GLU A 118 -4.84 -19.70 -7.80
N LYS A 119 -5.69 -19.40 -6.81
CA LYS A 119 -7.08 -19.88 -6.70
C LYS A 119 -8.03 -19.26 -7.74
N SER A 120 -7.53 -18.44 -8.66
CA SER A 120 -8.30 -17.72 -9.68
C SER A 120 -9.33 -16.73 -9.12
N TYR A 121 -9.10 -16.21 -7.90
CA TYR A 121 -9.87 -15.09 -7.40
C TYR A 121 -9.53 -13.80 -8.14
N TYR A 122 -10.56 -12.97 -8.27
CA TYR A 122 -10.51 -11.72 -8.97
C TYR A 122 -11.36 -10.69 -8.24
N VAL A 123 -10.86 -9.46 -8.20
CA VAL A 123 -11.57 -8.30 -7.68
C VAL A 123 -11.77 -7.33 -8.86
N PRO A 124 -13.01 -7.04 -9.24
CA PRO A 124 -13.29 -6.02 -10.26
C PRO A 124 -12.70 -4.66 -9.88
N PRO A 125 -12.12 -3.89 -10.82
CA PRO A 125 -11.58 -2.56 -10.54
C PRO A 125 -12.58 -1.63 -9.86
N GLU A 126 -13.86 -1.71 -10.23
CA GLU A 126 -14.93 -0.95 -9.60
C GLU A 126 -15.10 -1.28 -8.10
N ASP A 127 -14.93 -2.55 -7.72
CA ASP A 127 -14.97 -2.97 -6.31
C ASP A 127 -13.74 -2.41 -5.56
N VAL A 128 -12.57 -2.33 -6.20
CA VAL A 128 -11.37 -1.71 -5.62
C VAL A 128 -11.60 -0.21 -5.43
N GLU A 129 -12.09 0.50 -6.44
CA GLU A 129 -12.39 1.94 -6.38
C GLU A 129 -13.38 2.26 -5.26
N ASP A 130 -14.46 1.48 -5.14
CA ASP A 130 -15.45 1.64 -4.08
C ASP A 130 -14.84 1.49 -2.68
N HIS A 131 -13.88 0.57 -2.50
CA HIS A 131 -13.18 0.41 -1.22
C HIS A 131 -12.16 1.52 -0.97
N VAL A 132 -11.44 1.99 -1.99
CA VAL A 132 -10.56 3.16 -1.89
C VAL A 132 -11.36 4.39 -1.48
N GLN A 133 -12.54 4.62 -2.06
CA GLN A 133 -13.42 5.72 -1.66
C GLN A 133 -13.86 5.61 -0.20
N LYS A 134 -14.20 4.40 0.28
CA LYS A 134 -14.53 4.19 1.70
C LYS A 134 -13.35 4.47 2.63
N PHE A 135 -12.12 4.10 2.25
CA PHE A 135 -10.92 4.47 3.02
C PHE A 135 -10.71 5.98 3.05
N ASN A 136 -10.87 6.65 1.91
CA ASN A 136 -10.76 8.11 1.84
C ASN A 136 -11.81 8.81 2.71
N GLN A 137 -13.05 8.32 2.72
CA GLN A 137 -14.10 8.83 3.60
C GLN A 137 -13.74 8.63 5.08
N LEU A 138 -13.26 7.44 5.46
CA LEU A 138 -12.78 7.16 6.82
C LEU A 138 -11.67 8.14 7.24
N ILE A 139 -10.75 8.45 6.32
CA ILE A 139 -9.70 9.44 6.57
C ILE A 139 -10.33 10.82 6.77
N GLU A 140 -11.24 11.26 5.90
CA GLU A 140 -11.88 12.58 6.02
C GLU A 140 -12.71 12.74 7.30
N ASP A 141 -13.26 11.67 7.84
CA ASP A 141 -14.11 11.71 9.04
C ASP A 141 -13.33 11.60 10.36
N ASN A 142 -12.03 11.27 10.32
CA ASN A 142 -11.23 11.01 11.52
C ASN A 142 -9.91 11.81 11.51
N HIS A 143 -9.78 12.76 12.42
CA HIS A 143 -8.66 13.70 12.47
C HIS A 143 -7.31 13.02 12.73
N GLU A 144 -7.28 12.01 13.59
CA GLU A 144 -6.09 11.24 13.95
C GLU A 144 -5.58 10.44 12.73
N ILE A 145 -6.50 9.83 11.98
CA ILE A 145 -6.19 9.15 10.72
C ILE A 145 -5.69 10.15 9.66
N GLN A 146 -6.26 11.35 9.56
CA GLN A 146 -5.74 12.39 8.64
C GLN A 146 -4.29 12.74 8.97
N GLN A 147 -3.93 12.83 10.25
CA GLN A 147 -2.56 13.12 10.64
C GLN A 147 -1.59 12.01 10.20
N LEU A 148 -1.99 10.74 10.33
CA LEU A 148 -1.18 9.61 9.84
C LEU A 148 -0.91 9.72 8.33
N VAL A 149 -1.96 9.97 7.53
CA VAL A 149 -1.85 10.09 6.07
C VAL A 149 -1.03 11.32 5.67
N ASN A 150 -1.23 12.45 6.36
CA ASN A 150 -0.48 13.67 6.10
C ASN A 150 1.01 13.52 6.46
N HIS A 151 1.31 12.80 7.53
CA HIS A 151 2.68 12.49 7.93
C HIS A 151 3.40 11.60 6.92
N TYR A 152 2.70 10.58 6.40
CA TYR A 152 3.23 9.72 5.34
C TYR A 152 3.44 10.49 4.03
N GLY A 153 2.50 11.39 3.71
CA GLY A 153 2.50 12.17 2.48
C GLY A 153 1.30 11.81 1.61
N ARG A 154 0.32 12.72 1.52
CA ARG A 154 -0.95 12.47 0.83
C ARG A 154 -0.78 12.02 -0.62
N LYS A 155 0.15 12.64 -1.36
CA LYS A 155 0.42 12.28 -2.76
C LYS A 155 0.91 10.84 -2.89
N ASP A 156 1.79 10.41 -1.97
CA ASP A 156 2.31 9.06 -1.98
C ASP A 156 1.21 8.07 -1.57
N TYR A 157 0.40 8.41 -0.56
CA TYR A 157 -0.76 7.62 -0.19
C TYR A 157 -1.71 7.38 -1.39
N ASP A 158 -2.03 8.43 -2.14
CA ASP A 158 -2.96 8.35 -3.27
C ASP A 158 -2.44 7.44 -4.40
N LEU A 159 -1.11 7.25 -4.51
CA LEU A 159 -0.50 6.33 -5.48
C LEU A 159 -0.55 4.87 -5.04
N GLU A 160 -0.33 4.61 -3.74
CA GLU A 160 -0.19 3.25 -3.21
C GLU A 160 -1.53 2.61 -2.78
N ILE A 161 -2.58 3.42 -2.52
CA ILE A 161 -3.81 2.89 -1.94
C ILE A 161 -4.56 1.91 -2.85
N PHE A 162 -4.59 2.16 -4.17
CA PHE A 162 -5.29 1.28 -5.10
C PHE A 162 -4.68 -0.14 -5.16
N PRO A 163 -3.37 -0.32 -5.44
CA PRO A 163 -2.77 -1.66 -5.47
C PRO A 163 -2.91 -2.37 -4.12
N TYR A 164 -2.72 -1.65 -3.00
CA TYR A 164 -2.91 -2.21 -1.67
C TYR A 164 -4.34 -2.72 -1.44
N VAL A 165 -5.36 -1.91 -1.76
CA VAL A 165 -6.76 -2.31 -1.57
C VAL A 165 -7.10 -3.53 -2.42
N ASN A 166 -6.57 -3.62 -3.64
CA ASN A 166 -6.74 -4.80 -4.47
C ASN A 166 -6.14 -6.07 -3.81
N GLU A 167 -4.91 -6.00 -3.31
CA GLU A 167 -4.30 -7.13 -2.58
C GLU A 167 -5.07 -7.49 -1.30
N TYR A 168 -5.51 -6.48 -0.56
CA TYR A 168 -6.31 -6.65 0.64
C TYR A 168 -7.61 -7.39 0.32
N LEU A 169 -8.35 -6.97 -0.70
CA LEU A 169 -9.59 -7.61 -1.10
C LEU A 169 -9.37 -9.05 -1.58
N LEU A 170 -8.27 -9.34 -2.27
CA LEU A 170 -7.88 -10.69 -2.66
C LEU A 170 -7.61 -11.58 -1.44
N LYS A 171 -6.82 -11.10 -0.46
CA LYS A 171 -6.61 -11.79 0.81
C LYS A 171 -7.95 -12.04 1.53
N GLN A 172 -8.86 -11.07 1.53
CA GLN A 172 -10.20 -11.24 2.12
C GLN A 172 -11.03 -12.33 1.44
N ARG A 173 -10.87 -12.57 0.12
CA ARG A 173 -11.52 -13.70 -0.56
C ARG A 173 -11.06 -15.06 -0.02
N VAL A 174 -9.77 -15.18 0.32
CA VAL A 174 -9.22 -16.41 0.92
C VAL A 174 -9.81 -16.63 2.32
N LEU A 175 -9.87 -15.60 3.16
CA LEU A 175 -10.50 -15.66 4.48
C LEU A 175 -11.99 -16.04 4.39
N GLN A 176 -12.72 -15.43 3.45
CA GLN A 176 -14.14 -15.74 3.22
C GLN A 176 -14.37 -17.19 2.78
N GLU A 177 -13.47 -17.75 1.95
CA GLU A 177 -13.51 -19.17 1.57
C GLU A 177 -13.31 -20.07 2.79
N ILE A 178 -12.27 -19.80 3.59
CA ILE A 178 -11.97 -20.53 4.83
C ILE A 178 -13.18 -20.56 5.77
N GLU A 179 -13.76 -19.39 6.06
CA GLU A 179 -14.92 -19.28 6.95
C GLU A 179 -16.13 -20.04 6.39
N LYS A 180 -16.37 -19.93 5.07
CA LYS A 180 -17.47 -20.62 4.40
C LYS A 180 -17.31 -22.13 4.49
N ASP A 181 -16.11 -22.65 4.28
CA ASP A 181 -15.83 -24.08 4.34
C ASP A 181 -16.00 -24.62 5.76
N ILE A 182 -15.51 -23.89 6.77
CA ILE A 182 -15.71 -24.23 8.19
C ILE A 182 -17.20 -24.23 8.54
N ARG A 183 -17.96 -23.19 8.16
CA ARG A 183 -19.41 -23.13 8.40
C ARG A 183 -20.18 -24.25 7.70
N SER A 184 -19.73 -24.68 6.52
CA SER A 184 -20.36 -25.76 5.77
C SER A 184 -20.11 -27.15 6.38
N THR A 185 -18.98 -27.32 7.06
CA THR A 185 -18.57 -28.59 7.68
C THR A 185 -18.97 -28.69 9.15
N ASN A 186 -19.13 -27.56 9.83
CA ASN A 186 -19.52 -27.47 11.24
C ASN A 186 -20.70 -26.49 11.44
N THR A 187 -21.91 -26.95 11.11
CA THR A 187 -23.13 -26.11 11.09
C THR A 187 -23.60 -25.64 12.46
N GLU A 188 -23.11 -26.24 13.55
CA GLU A 188 -23.47 -25.90 14.93
C GLU A 188 -22.38 -25.09 15.65
N ALA A 189 -21.27 -24.77 14.97
CA ALA A 189 -20.19 -23.99 15.57
C ALA A 189 -20.66 -22.60 15.98
N SER A 190 -20.23 -22.16 17.17
CA SER A 190 -20.37 -20.77 17.58
C SER A 190 -19.45 -19.86 16.75
N GLU A 191 -19.76 -18.56 16.72
CA GLU A 191 -18.93 -17.57 16.02
C GLU A 191 -17.49 -17.53 16.55
N ALA A 192 -17.29 -17.77 17.85
CA ALA A 192 -15.96 -17.83 18.45
C ALA A 192 -15.16 -19.04 17.95
N GLU A 193 -15.80 -20.21 17.83
CA GLU A 193 -15.17 -21.41 17.28
C GLU A 193 -14.85 -21.23 15.80
N ILE A 194 -15.77 -20.64 15.02
CA ILE A 194 -15.54 -20.36 13.60
C ILE A 194 -14.33 -19.42 13.44
N THR A 195 -14.26 -18.36 14.25
CA THR A 195 -13.14 -17.40 14.22
C THR A 195 -11.82 -18.10 14.56
N TYR A 196 -11.80 -18.92 15.61
CA TYR A 196 -10.60 -19.64 16.02
C TYR A 196 -10.10 -20.61 14.95
N GLU A 197 -10.99 -21.45 14.41
CA GLU A 197 -10.63 -22.42 13.37
C GLU A 197 -10.25 -21.71 12.05
N SER A 198 -10.90 -20.58 11.73
CA SER A 198 -10.56 -19.80 10.53
C SER A 198 -9.18 -19.19 10.63
N ASN A 199 -8.84 -18.61 11.78
CA ASN A 199 -7.50 -18.07 12.02
C ASN A 199 -6.44 -19.17 11.94
N LYS A 200 -6.71 -20.34 12.54
CA LYS A 200 -5.77 -21.45 12.48
C LYS A 200 -5.52 -21.93 11.05
N LEU A 201 -6.58 -22.14 10.27
CA LEU A 201 -6.44 -22.55 8.87
C LEU A 201 -5.79 -21.47 8.00
N TYR A 202 -6.05 -20.19 8.30
CA TYR A 202 -5.38 -19.08 7.62
C TYR A 202 -3.87 -19.09 7.86
N GLU A 203 -3.42 -19.29 9.10
CA GLU A 203 -2.00 -19.40 9.45
C GLU A 203 -1.34 -20.60 8.77
N ASP A 204 -1.99 -21.78 8.77
CA ASP A 204 -1.48 -22.97 8.08
C ASP A 204 -1.30 -22.70 6.56
N LEU A 205 -2.29 -22.06 5.92
CA LEU A 205 -2.21 -21.69 4.51
C LEU A 205 -1.15 -20.62 4.23
N TYR A 206 -0.95 -19.69 5.17
CA TYR A 206 0.08 -18.69 5.06
C TYR A 206 1.48 -19.30 5.13
N GLU A 207 1.72 -20.23 6.07
CA GLU A 207 2.99 -20.96 6.17
C GLU A 207 3.30 -21.76 4.89
N ASP A 208 2.29 -22.46 4.35
CA ASP A 208 2.40 -23.17 3.09
C ASP A 208 2.73 -22.23 1.92
N GLN A 209 2.07 -21.07 1.86
CA GLN A 209 2.30 -20.10 0.79
C GLN A 209 3.67 -19.44 0.88
N ILE A 210 4.14 -19.11 2.08
CA ILE A 210 5.49 -18.56 2.26
C ILE A 210 6.55 -19.56 1.84
N SER A 211 6.29 -20.85 2.03
CA SER A 211 7.17 -21.92 1.58
C SER A 211 7.15 -22.14 0.06
N SER A 212 6.13 -21.63 -0.64
CA SER A 212 5.93 -21.82 -2.09
C SER A 212 6.48 -20.68 -2.95
N VAL A 213 6.57 -19.47 -2.40
CA VAL A 213 7.08 -18.28 -3.11
C VAL A 213 8.61 -18.19 -3.09
N ASP A 214 9.20 -17.63 -4.14
CA ASP A 214 10.61 -17.27 -4.16
C ASP A 214 10.79 -15.93 -3.43
N MET A 215 11.65 -15.87 -2.42
CA MET A 215 11.79 -14.69 -1.57
C MET A 215 13.25 -14.33 -1.32
N GLU A 216 13.61 -13.08 -1.61
CA GLU A 216 14.90 -12.49 -1.30
C GLU A 216 14.71 -11.26 -0.41
N ILE A 217 15.31 -11.24 0.78
CA ILE A 217 15.24 -10.12 1.72
C ILE A 217 16.55 -9.32 1.65
N TYR A 218 16.45 -8.00 1.49
CA TYR A 218 17.59 -7.09 1.31
C TYR A 218 17.83 -6.16 2.51
N LEU A 219 17.01 -6.26 3.57
CA LEU A 219 17.21 -5.54 4.82
C LEU A 219 18.55 -5.92 5.48
N LYS A 220 19.29 -4.92 5.96
CA LYS A 220 20.59 -5.07 6.61
C LYS A 220 20.50 -4.92 8.12
#